data_AF-A0A3P7J4I2-F1
#
_entry.id   AF-A0A3P7J4I2-F1
#
_cell.length_a   1.000
_cell.length_b   1.000
_cell.length_c   1.000
_cell.angle_alpha   90.00
_cell.angle_beta   90.00
_cell.angle_gamma   90.00
#
_symmetry.space_group_name_H-M   'P 1'
#
loop_
_entity.id
_entity.type
_entity.pdbx_description
1 polymer ?
#
loop_
_entity_poly.entity_id
_entity_poly.type
_entity_poly.pdbx_seq_one_letter_code
_entity_poly.pdbx_strand_id
1 'polypeptide(L)'
;VRFEDVDFAYPTRPDHHVFEKLNLTIPAGQIVALCGPSGEGKTTITSLLERFYEPLSGRILLDNQDLRTLNVEWLRGQVSKVMLNCLGGSKHPSCRLLSAQVVGLISQEPVLFATTIEENIRYGRPGATDQEVVKAAQLANAHDFITNFPDGYKTIVGERGTQLSGGQKQRVAIARALLKNPPILVLDEATSALDAESERLVRDALDRAMKGR
;
A
#
# COMPACT_ATOMS: atom_id res chain seq x y z
N VAL A 1 -0.79 -8.78 -12.89
CA VAL A 1 -2.18 -8.85 -12.38
C VAL A 1 -3.15 -8.91 -13.56
N ARG A 2 -4.22 -9.70 -13.47
CA ARG A 2 -5.27 -9.78 -14.50
C ARG A 2 -6.66 -9.76 -13.88
N PHE A 3 -7.55 -8.94 -14.40
CA PHE A 3 -8.99 -8.98 -14.14
C PHE A 3 -9.63 -9.59 -15.39
N GLU A 4 -10.41 -10.65 -15.22
CA GLU A 4 -11.08 -11.38 -16.30
C GLU A 4 -12.59 -11.39 -16.05
N ASP A 5 -13.33 -10.68 -16.90
CA ASP A 5 -14.80 -10.51 -16.86
C ASP A 5 -15.35 -10.20 -15.47
N VAL A 6 -14.70 -9.26 -14.77
CA VAL A 6 -15.05 -8.94 -13.38
C VAL A 6 -16.30 -8.07 -13.32
N ASP A 7 -17.35 -8.60 -12.70
CA ASP A 7 -18.53 -7.84 -12.28
C ASP A 7 -18.45 -7.52 -10.79
N PHE A 8 -18.80 -6.29 -10.42
CA PHE A 8 -18.73 -5.87 -9.03
C PHE A 8 -19.75 -4.79 -8.66
N ALA A 9 -20.38 -4.97 -7.51
CA ALA A 9 -21.14 -3.95 -6.80
C ALA A 9 -20.77 -4.00 -5.31
N TYR A 10 -20.79 -2.84 -4.64
CA TYR A 10 -20.57 -2.81 -3.19
C TYR A 10 -21.78 -3.42 -2.46
N PRO A 11 -21.60 -4.22 -1.39
CA PRO A 11 -22.72 -4.79 -0.64
C PRO A 11 -23.69 -3.75 -0.06
N THR A 12 -23.20 -2.53 0.18
CA THR A 12 -24.00 -1.40 0.68
C THR A 12 -24.89 -0.76 -0.40
N ARG A 13 -24.62 -1.03 -1.68
CA ARG A 13 -25.35 -0.53 -2.85
C ARG A 13 -25.38 -1.62 -3.94
N PRO A 14 -26.07 -2.74 -3.70
CA PRO A 14 -26.03 -3.92 -4.59
C PRO A 14 -26.61 -3.62 -5.99
N ASP A 15 -27.57 -2.69 -6.09
CA ASP A 15 -28.20 -2.31 -7.37
C ASP A 15 -27.31 -1.39 -8.24
N HIS A 16 -26.19 -0.91 -7.69
CA HIS A 16 -25.27 -0.03 -8.40
C HIS A 16 -23.98 -0.78 -8.76
N HIS A 17 -23.97 -1.37 -9.96
CA HIS A 17 -22.79 -2.02 -10.52
C HIS A 17 -21.69 -0.97 -10.76
N VAL A 18 -20.54 -1.19 -10.13
CA VAL A 18 -19.33 -0.40 -10.37
C VAL A 18 -18.62 -0.92 -11.62
N PHE A 19 -18.58 -2.24 -11.79
CA PHE A 19 -18.01 -2.89 -12.96
C PHE A 19 -18.99 -3.89 -13.56
N GLU A 20 -19.05 -3.89 -14.89
CA GLU A 20 -19.72 -4.87 -15.73
C GLU A 20 -18.68 -5.42 -16.72
N LYS A 21 -18.22 -6.66 -16.47
CA LYS A 21 -17.20 -7.38 -17.25
C LYS A 21 -15.88 -6.62 -17.43
N LEU A 22 -15.36 -6.06 -16.33
CA LEU A 22 -14.04 -5.41 -16.35
C LEU A 22 -12.95 -6.42 -16.75
N ASN A 23 -12.21 -6.06 -17.80
CA ASN A 23 -11.02 -6.77 -18.25
C ASN A 23 -9.82 -5.81 -18.18
N LEU A 24 -8.81 -6.16 -17.38
CA LEU A 24 -7.62 -5.34 -17.15
C LEU A 24 -6.40 -6.24 -17.00
N THR A 25 -5.32 -5.93 -17.70
CA THR A 25 -4.02 -6.62 -17.54
C THR A 25 -2.95 -5.63 -17.16
N ILE A 26 -2.26 -5.91 -16.05
CA ILE A 26 -1.08 -5.17 -15.57
C ILE A 26 0.11 -6.13 -15.67
N PRO A 27 0.99 -5.98 -16.68
CA PRO A 27 2.21 -6.77 -16.81
C PRO A 27 3.21 -6.48 -15.67
N ALA A 28 4.07 -7.45 -15.37
CA ALA A 28 5.18 -7.23 -14.43
C ALA A 28 6.18 -6.20 -15.00
N GLY A 29 6.78 -5.36 -14.16
CA GLY A 29 7.73 -4.34 -14.60
C GLY A 29 7.11 -3.10 -15.24
N GLN A 30 5.77 -2.99 -15.26
CA GLN A 30 5.07 -1.89 -15.90
C GLN A 30 4.33 -1.01 -14.89
N ILE A 31 4.48 0.29 -15.08
CA ILE A 31 3.69 1.32 -14.40
C ILE A 31 2.40 1.51 -15.19
N VAL A 32 1.27 1.16 -14.59
CA VAL A 32 -0.06 1.35 -15.19
C VAL A 32 -0.79 2.44 -14.43
N ALA A 33 -1.16 3.51 -15.11
CA ALA A 33 -1.98 4.59 -14.56
C ALA A 33 -3.47 4.29 -14.76
N LEU A 34 -4.25 4.39 -13.69
CA LEU A 34 -5.71 4.31 -13.73
C LEU A 34 -6.29 5.73 -13.70
N CYS A 35 -6.91 6.15 -14.80
CA CYS A 35 -7.41 7.52 -14.98
C CYS A 35 -8.93 7.55 -15.19
N GLY A 36 -9.59 8.59 -14.72
CA GLY A 36 -11.01 8.91 -15.02
C GLY A 36 -11.64 9.81 -13.95
N PRO A 37 -12.91 10.22 -14.09
CA PRO A 37 -13.69 10.91 -13.07
C PRO A 37 -13.73 10.23 -11.69
N SER A 38 -13.99 11.03 -10.65
CA SER A 38 -14.25 10.52 -9.30
C SER A 38 -15.48 9.61 -9.29
N GLY A 39 -15.40 8.50 -8.56
CA GLY A 39 -16.51 7.53 -8.42
C GLY A 39 -16.55 6.41 -9.46
N GLU A 40 -15.72 6.43 -10.51
CA GLU A 40 -15.70 5.39 -11.56
C GLU A 40 -14.95 4.10 -11.19
N GLY A 41 -14.64 3.90 -9.92
CA GLY A 41 -14.07 2.64 -9.44
C GLY A 41 -12.54 2.51 -9.47
N LYS A 42 -11.78 3.60 -9.61
CA LYS A 42 -10.30 3.58 -9.44
C LYS A 42 -9.87 2.91 -8.12
N THR A 43 -10.38 3.41 -7.00
CA THR A 43 -10.15 2.83 -5.67
C THR A 43 -10.79 1.44 -5.52
N THR A 44 -11.84 1.13 -6.29
CA THR A 44 -12.45 -0.20 -6.32
C THR A 44 -11.51 -1.25 -6.91
N ILE A 45 -10.73 -0.93 -7.95
CA ILE A 45 -9.69 -1.84 -8.49
C ILE A 45 -8.67 -2.18 -7.41
N THR A 46 -8.18 -1.18 -6.68
CA THR A 46 -7.27 -1.36 -5.54
C THR A 46 -7.90 -2.24 -4.46
N SER A 47 -9.16 -1.97 -4.09
CA SER A 47 -9.87 -2.73 -3.06
C SER A 47 -10.06 -4.20 -3.43
N LEU A 48 -10.34 -4.49 -4.70
CA LEU A 48 -10.46 -5.84 -5.24
C LEU A 48 -9.10 -6.56 -5.31
N LEU A 49 -8.04 -5.85 -5.72
CA LEU A 49 -6.67 -6.39 -5.75
C LEU A 49 -6.15 -6.72 -4.34
N GLU A 50 -6.46 -5.88 -3.36
CA GLU A 50 -6.20 -6.13 -1.95
C GLU A 50 -7.19 -7.14 -1.35
N ARG A 51 -8.17 -7.62 -2.14
CA ARG A 51 -9.19 -8.61 -1.78
C ARG A 51 -10.14 -8.15 -0.65
N PHE A 52 -10.24 -6.84 -0.38
CA PHE A 52 -11.16 -6.32 0.65
C PHE A 52 -12.61 -6.68 0.35
N TYR A 53 -12.90 -6.84 -0.95
CA TYR A 53 -14.14 -7.40 -1.47
C TYR A 53 -13.82 -8.51 -2.45
N GLU A 54 -14.81 -9.38 -2.68
CA GLU A 54 -14.76 -10.38 -3.75
C GLU A 54 -15.69 -9.94 -4.89
N PRO A 55 -15.32 -10.19 -6.16
CA PRO A 55 -16.18 -9.86 -7.29
C PRO A 55 -17.41 -10.78 -7.35
N LEU A 56 -18.52 -10.25 -7.87
CA LEU A 56 -19.78 -10.98 -8.04
C LEU A 56 -19.62 -12.13 -9.05
N SER A 57 -18.93 -11.85 -10.16
CA SER A 57 -18.55 -12.82 -11.19
C SER A 57 -17.18 -12.46 -11.78
N GLY A 58 -16.64 -13.37 -12.59
CA GLY A 58 -15.28 -13.26 -13.10
C GLY A 58 -14.23 -13.67 -12.06
N ARG A 59 -12.97 -13.33 -12.33
CA ARG A 59 -11.83 -13.65 -11.45
C ARG A 59 -10.69 -12.65 -11.58
N ILE A 60 -9.88 -12.60 -10.54
CA ILE A 60 -8.68 -11.76 -10.48
C ILE A 60 -7.48 -12.68 -10.28
N LEU A 61 -6.49 -12.55 -11.16
CA LEU A 61 -5.30 -13.38 -11.21
C LEU A 61 -4.05 -12.59 -10.80
N LEU A 62 -3.26 -13.17 -9.91
CA LEU A 62 -1.90 -12.76 -9.59
C LEU A 62 -0.97 -13.89 -10.00
N ASP A 63 -0.02 -13.62 -10.91
CA ASP A 63 0.89 -14.64 -11.47
C ASP A 63 0.15 -15.91 -11.94
N ASN A 64 -0.99 -15.72 -12.61
CA ASN A 64 -1.90 -16.75 -13.11
C ASN A 64 -2.61 -17.59 -12.04
N GLN A 65 -2.44 -17.27 -10.76
CA GLN A 65 -3.19 -17.87 -9.65
C GLN A 65 -4.38 -16.98 -9.30
N ASP A 66 -5.56 -17.57 -9.12
CA ASP A 66 -6.76 -16.84 -8.68
C ASP A 66 -6.55 -16.33 -7.25
N LEU A 67 -6.74 -15.02 -7.03
CA LEU A 67 -6.62 -14.38 -5.72
C LEU A 67 -7.43 -15.07 -4.62
N ARG A 68 -8.56 -15.71 -4.97
CA ARG A 68 -9.42 -16.47 -4.03
C ARG A 68 -8.69 -17.64 -3.39
N THR A 69 -7.75 -18.25 -4.13
CA THR A 69 -6.97 -19.42 -3.71
C THR A 69 -5.76 -19.07 -2.85
N LEU A 70 -5.38 -17.80 -2.82
CA LEU A 70 -4.20 -17.33 -2.09
C LEU A 70 -4.53 -17.06 -0.62
N ASN A 71 -3.54 -17.27 0.25
CA ASN A 71 -3.67 -16.93 1.68
C ASN A 71 -3.69 -15.40 1.85
N VAL A 72 -4.70 -14.88 2.54
CA VAL A 72 -4.90 -13.43 2.71
C VAL A 72 -3.80 -12.79 3.58
N GLU A 73 -3.28 -13.49 4.58
CA GLU A 73 -2.15 -12.99 5.39
C GLU A 73 -0.89 -12.83 4.54
N TRP A 74 -0.67 -13.75 3.60
CA TRP A 74 0.42 -13.66 2.62
C TRP A 74 0.20 -12.51 1.64
N LEU A 75 -1.02 -12.35 1.12
CA LEU A 75 -1.36 -11.28 0.18
C LEU A 75 -1.22 -9.87 0.80
N ARG A 76 -1.77 -9.68 2.00
CA ARG A 76 -1.86 -8.37 2.67
C ARG A 76 -0.76 -8.06 3.64
N GLY A 77 0.04 -9.06 4.03
CA GLY A 77 1.21 -8.93 4.91
C GLY A 77 1.16 -7.74 5.87
N GLN A 78 0.42 -7.91 6.97
CA GLN A 78 0.28 -7.04 8.16
C GLN A 78 -0.96 -6.16 8.34
N VAL A 79 -1.74 -5.83 7.29
CA VAL A 79 -3.07 -5.20 7.51
C VAL A 79 -3.94 -6.08 8.45
N SER A 80 -3.76 -7.40 8.34
CA SER A 80 -4.47 -8.37 9.17
C SER A 80 -4.10 -8.37 10.65
N LYS A 81 -2.92 -7.95 11.15
CA LYS A 81 -2.70 -8.06 12.61
C LYS A 81 -3.59 -7.14 13.46
N VAL A 82 -4.12 -6.06 12.88
CA VAL A 82 -5.07 -5.16 13.56
C VAL A 82 -6.53 -5.61 13.37
N MET A 83 -6.81 -6.49 12.39
CA MET A 83 -8.18 -6.94 12.06
C MET A 83 -8.42 -8.44 12.32
N LEU A 84 -7.37 -9.21 12.60
CA LEU A 84 -7.35 -10.67 12.58
C LEU A 84 -7.07 -11.27 13.96
N ASN A 85 -7.69 -10.72 15.00
CA ASN A 85 -8.01 -11.48 16.20
C ASN A 85 -9.30 -12.33 16.04
N CYS A 86 -9.90 -12.39 14.84
CA CYS A 86 -11.24 -12.95 14.67
C CYS A 86 -11.38 -14.19 13.78
N LEU A 87 -10.41 -14.64 12.98
CA LEU A 87 -10.62 -15.81 12.11
C LEU A 87 -9.38 -16.71 12.00
N GLY A 88 -9.43 -17.86 12.67
CA GLY A 88 -8.46 -18.94 12.52
C GLY A 88 -8.61 -19.65 11.17
N GLY A 89 -7.49 -19.95 10.51
CA GLY A 89 -7.45 -20.68 9.25
C GLY A 89 -6.15 -21.49 9.08
N SER A 90 -6.31 -22.75 8.68
CA SER A 90 -5.27 -23.77 8.51
C SER A 90 -4.26 -23.44 7.39
N LYS A 91 -2.96 -23.74 7.63
CA LYS A 91 -1.88 -23.58 6.65
C LYS A 91 -1.89 -24.70 5.60
N HIS A 92 -1.85 -24.34 4.31
CA HIS A 92 -1.76 -25.28 3.17
C HIS A 92 -0.28 -25.64 2.87
N PRO A 93 0.07 -26.91 2.57
CA PRO A 93 1.46 -27.39 2.46
C PRO A 93 2.26 -26.89 1.24
N SER A 94 1.62 -26.30 0.23
CA SER A 94 2.31 -25.59 -0.86
C SER A 94 2.73 -24.15 -0.50
N CYS A 95 2.34 -23.67 0.68
CA CYS A 95 2.72 -22.37 1.21
C CYS A 95 4.15 -22.45 1.77
N ARG A 96 5.16 -22.42 0.90
CA ARG A 96 6.54 -22.17 1.31
C ARG A 96 6.56 -20.91 2.16
N LEU A 97 7.21 -20.99 3.32
CA LEU A 97 7.62 -19.86 4.14
C LEU A 97 8.19 -18.74 3.24
N LEU A 98 7.36 -17.77 2.91
CA LEU A 98 7.76 -16.58 2.18
C LEU A 98 7.04 -15.41 2.86
N SER A 99 7.79 -14.61 3.59
CA SER A 99 7.39 -13.28 4.08
C SER A 99 7.24 -12.28 2.92
N ALA A 100 6.78 -12.72 1.76
CA ALA A 100 6.67 -11.92 0.55
C ALA A 100 5.31 -11.23 0.56
N GLN A 101 5.31 -10.04 1.14
CA GLN A 101 4.15 -9.15 1.17
C GLN A 101 3.99 -8.54 -0.24
N VAL A 102 3.02 -9.02 -1.01
CA VAL A 102 2.99 -8.77 -2.47
C VAL A 102 2.60 -7.34 -2.83
N VAL A 103 1.66 -6.74 -2.09
CA VAL A 103 1.14 -5.39 -2.39
C VAL A 103 1.63 -4.38 -1.35
N GLY A 104 2.13 -3.23 -1.81
CA GLY A 104 2.29 -2.02 -1.02
C GLY A 104 1.30 -0.96 -1.47
N LEU A 105 0.61 -0.34 -0.52
CA LEU A 105 -0.32 0.76 -0.76
C LEU A 105 0.25 2.05 -0.20
N ILE A 106 0.17 3.12 -0.98
CA ILE A 106 0.40 4.49 -0.54
C ILE A 106 -0.90 5.25 -0.82
N SER A 107 -1.66 5.52 0.24
CA SER A 107 -2.94 6.23 0.18
C SER A 107 -2.78 7.74 0.06
N GLN A 108 -3.86 8.41 -0.33
CA GLN A 108 -3.96 9.87 -0.40
C GLN A 108 -3.68 10.51 0.96
N GLU A 109 -4.25 9.95 2.02
CA GLU A 109 -3.98 10.31 3.41
C GLU A 109 -3.34 9.10 4.13
N PRO A 110 -2.02 9.10 4.34
CA PRO A 110 -1.37 8.00 5.04
C PRO A 110 -1.68 8.03 6.52
N VAL A 111 -2.08 6.87 7.04
CA VAL A 111 -2.25 6.67 8.47
C VAL A 111 -0.92 6.24 9.09
N LEU A 112 -0.52 6.98 10.12
CA LEU A 112 0.59 6.65 11.00
C LEU A 112 0.07 6.19 12.37
N PHE A 113 0.78 5.23 12.95
CA PHE A 113 0.52 4.75 14.31
C PHE A 113 1.06 5.74 15.33
N ALA A 114 0.42 5.81 16.50
CA ALA A 114 0.85 6.64 17.64
C ALA A 114 2.10 6.06 18.32
N THR A 115 3.19 6.01 17.56
CA THR A 115 4.50 5.44 17.91
C THR A 115 5.58 6.34 17.34
N THR A 116 6.84 5.95 17.44
CA THR A 116 7.95 6.73 16.88
C THR A 116 7.93 6.78 15.35
N ILE A 117 8.63 7.75 14.75
CA ILE A 117 8.81 7.80 13.29
C ILE A 117 9.53 6.54 12.79
N GLU A 118 10.57 6.08 13.50
CA GLU A 118 11.28 4.84 13.13
C GLU A 118 10.37 3.61 13.09
N GLU A 119 9.48 3.45 14.08
CA GLU A 119 8.58 2.28 14.16
C GLU A 119 7.54 2.36 13.05
N ASN A 120 7.07 3.56 12.73
CA ASN A 120 6.19 3.80 11.60
C ASN A 120 6.83 3.38 10.26
N ILE A 121 8.13 3.64 10.06
CA ILE A 121 8.85 3.20 8.85
C ILE A 121 9.11 1.68 8.92
N ARG A 122 9.64 1.19 10.05
CA ARG A 122 9.97 -0.22 10.29
C ARG A 122 8.77 -1.14 10.21
N TYR A 123 7.55 -0.60 10.35
CA TYR A 123 6.32 -1.34 10.12
C TYR A 123 6.29 -2.05 8.74
N GLY A 124 6.93 -1.48 7.72
CA GLY A 124 7.07 -2.13 6.40
C GLY A 124 7.84 -3.46 6.45
N ARG A 125 8.83 -3.57 7.34
CA ARG A 125 9.61 -4.78 7.58
C ARG A 125 10.13 -4.81 9.04
N PRO A 126 9.43 -5.49 9.98
CA PRO A 126 9.74 -5.42 11.42
C PRO A 126 11.16 -5.84 11.80
N GLY A 127 11.78 -6.75 11.04
CA GLY A 127 13.16 -7.19 11.24
C GLY A 127 14.22 -6.29 10.61
N ALA A 128 13.86 -5.16 10.02
CA ALA A 128 14.83 -4.24 9.44
C ALA A 128 15.71 -3.62 10.52
N THR A 129 16.97 -3.34 10.21
CA THR A 129 17.90 -2.63 11.10
C THR A 129 17.66 -1.12 11.05
N ASP A 130 18.20 -0.40 12.04
CA ASP A 130 18.10 1.06 12.11
C ASP A 130 18.75 1.72 10.87
N GLN A 131 19.85 1.14 10.37
CA GLN A 131 20.51 1.61 9.15
C GLN A 131 19.61 1.46 7.92
N GLU A 132 18.85 0.37 7.83
CA GLU A 132 17.91 0.16 6.72
C GLU A 132 16.71 1.12 6.81
N VAL A 133 16.22 1.40 8.02
CA VAL A 133 15.18 2.42 8.26
C VAL A 133 15.68 3.81 7.83
N VAL A 134 16.89 4.20 8.24
CA VAL A 134 17.50 5.48 7.85
C VAL A 134 17.68 5.55 6.33
N LYS A 135 18.19 4.48 5.70
CA LYS A 135 18.35 4.42 4.24
C LYS A 135 17.01 4.57 3.51
N ALA A 136 15.95 3.90 3.98
CA ALA A 136 14.62 4.04 3.41
C ALA A 136 14.08 5.48 3.56
N ALA A 137 14.30 6.11 4.71
CA ALA A 137 13.94 7.50 4.94
C ALA A 137 14.71 8.47 4.02
N GLN A 138 16.01 8.25 3.78
CA GLN A 138 16.80 9.05 2.83
C GLN A 138 16.28 8.91 1.40
N LEU A 139 15.97 7.67 0.97
CA LEU A 139 15.39 7.41 -0.34
C LEU A 139 14.01 8.06 -0.51
N ALA A 140 13.27 8.25 0.58
CA ALA A 140 11.98 8.92 0.60
C ALA A 140 12.06 10.45 0.81
N ASN A 141 13.26 11.04 0.80
CA ASN A 141 13.50 12.45 1.16
C ASN A 141 12.97 12.80 2.57
N ALA A 142 12.87 11.84 3.48
CA ALA A 142 12.33 12.04 4.82
C ALA A 142 13.40 12.34 5.87
N HIS A 143 14.64 11.91 5.64
CA HIS A 143 15.72 11.98 6.63
C HIS A 143 15.92 13.39 7.22
N ASP A 144 16.06 14.40 6.37
CA ASP A 144 16.42 15.75 6.79
C ASP A 144 15.41 16.37 7.76
N PHE A 145 14.10 16.21 7.49
CA PHE A 145 13.08 16.74 8.39
C PHE A 145 12.99 15.90 9.67
N ILE A 146 13.24 14.59 9.59
CA ILE A 146 13.23 13.72 10.77
C ILE A 146 14.35 14.13 11.71
N THR A 147 15.55 14.36 11.21
CA THR A 147 16.71 14.79 12.02
C THR A 147 16.57 16.18 12.62
N ASN A 148 15.66 17.01 12.09
CA ASN A 148 15.37 18.34 12.62
C ASN A 148 14.41 18.32 13.83
N PHE A 149 13.75 17.19 14.12
CA PHE A 149 13.00 17.06 15.37
C PHE A 149 13.97 16.88 16.56
N PRO A 150 13.62 17.36 17.76
CA PRO A 150 14.47 17.22 18.96
C PRO A 150 14.88 15.77 19.26
N ASP A 151 13.96 14.82 19.08
CA ASP A 151 14.20 13.39 19.32
C ASP A 151 14.52 12.60 18.02
N GLY A 152 14.66 13.30 16.90
CA GLY A 152 14.95 12.69 15.61
C GLY A 152 13.98 11.57 15.23
N TYR A 153 14.53 10.38 14.96
CA TYR A 153 13.75 9.17 14.63
C TYR A 153 12.88 8.66 15.78
N LYS A 154 13.22 9.00 17.03
CA LYS A 154 12.46 8.61 18.22
C LYS A 154 11.27 9.54 18.51
N THR A 155 11.06 10.59 17.71
CA THR A 155 9.89 11.47 17.85
C THR A 155 8.60 10.69 17.70
N ILE A 156 7.71 10.82 18.67
CA ILE A 156 6.38 10.18 18.68
C ILE A 156 5.41 11.06 17.88
N VAL A 157 4.81 10.52 16.82
CA VAL A 157 4.02 11.33 15.88
C VAL A 157 2.59 11.66 16.34
N GLY A 158 2.14 11.05 17.44
CA GLY A 158 0.77 11.18 17.97
C GLY A 158 -0.27 10.36 17.19
N GLU A 159 -1.53 10.37 17.65
CA GLU A 159 -2.61 9.68 16.95
C GLU A 159 -2.75 10.20 15.51
N ARG A 160 -2.79 9.29 14.53
CA ARG A 160 -2.84 9.61 13.10
C ARG A 160 -1.72 10.56 12.62
N GLY A 161 -0.62 10.65 13.36
CA GLY A 161 0.54 11.45 13.00
C GLY A 161 0.31 12.96 13.08
N THR A 162 -0.55 13.47 13.96
CA THR A 162 -0.90 14.91 14.07
C THR A 162 0.30 15.86 14.18
N GLN A 163 1.47 15.39 14.58
CA GLN A 163 2.69 16.19 14.64
C GLN A 163 3.40 16.40 13.29
N LEU A 164 2.95 15.73 12.23
CA LEU A 164 3.55 15.81 10.89
C LEU A 164 2.62 16.54 9.91
N SER A 165 3.21 17.34 9.01
CA SER A 165 2.50 17.88 7.85
C SER A 165 2.07 16.77 6.88
N GLY A 166 1.12 17.06 5.98
CA GLY A 166 0.69 16.09 4.96
C GLY A 166 1.86 15.53 4.14
N GLY A 167 2.76 16.39 3.66
CA GLY A 167 3.94 15.98 2.90
C GLY A 167 4.97 15.19 3.71
N GLN A 168 5.07 15.43 5.01
CA GLN A 168 5.90 14.62 5.90
C GLN A 168 5.30 13.23 6.11
N LYS A 169 3.98 13.12 6.35
CA LYS A 169 3.28 11.83 6.44
C LYS A 169 3.45 11.00 5.18
N GLN A 170 3.31 11.63 4.00
CA GLN A 170 3.51 10.99 2.71
C GLN A 170 4.91 10.39 2.57
N ARG A 171 5.95 11.17 2.90
CA ARG A 171 7.34 10.70 2.84
C ARG A 171 7.63 9.57 3.83
N VAL A 172 7.03 9.57 5.02
CA VAL A 172 7.13 8.43 5.96
C VAL A 172 6.45 7.18 5.38
N ALA A 173 5.29 7.33 4.74
CA ALA A 173 4.59 6.22 4.09
C ALA A 173 5.38 5.66 2.87
N ILE A 174 6.03 6.53 2.09
CA ILE A 174 6.91 6.13 1.01
C ILE A 174 8.15 5.40 1.55
N ALA A 175 8.76 5.89 2.63
CA ALA A 175 9.86 5.19 3.30
C ALA A 175 9.45 3.79 3.76
N ARG A 176 8.25 3.66 4.35
CA ARG A 176 7.66 2.36 4.74
C ARG A 176 7.50 1.43 3.52
N ALA A 177 7.00 1.94 2.40
CA ALA A 177 6.84 1.16 1.16
C ALA A 177 8.18 0.77 0.51
N LEU A 178 9.16 1.67 0.51
CA LEU A 178 10.52 1.41 0.04
C LEU A 178 11.20 0.31 0.87
N LEU A 179 11.09 0.39 2.20
CA LEU A 179 11.65 -0.60 3.12
C LEU A 179 11.01 -1.98 2.95
N LYS A 180 9.69 -2.02 2.73
CA LYS A 180 8.94 -3.25 2.45
C LYS A 180 9.34 -3.88 1.11
N ASN A 181 9.74 -3.07 0.14
CA ASN A 181 10.08 -3.48 -1.24
C ASN A 181 9.07 -4.45 -1.90
N PRO A 182 7.76 -4.13 -1.92
CA PRO A 182 6.75 -5.02 -2.50
C PRO A 182 6.86 -5.10 -4.04
N PRO A 183 6.59 -6.27 -4.65
CA PRO A 183 6.58 -6.44 -6.10
C PRO A 183 5.45 -5.66 -6.79
N ILE A 184 4.33 -5.39 -6.10
CA ILE A 184 3.24 -4.55 -6.61
C ILE A 184 3.13 -3.33 -5.71
N LEU A 185 3.22 -2.14 -6.30
CA LEU A 185 3.03 -0.86 -5.61
C LEU A 185 1.78 -0.16 -6.17
N VAL A 186 0.84 0.16 -5.29
CA VAL A 186 -0.37 0.92 -5.59
C VAL A 186 -0.24 2.31 -5.00
N LEU A 187 -0.45 3.32 -5.84
CA LEU A 187 -0.43 4.73 -5.48
C LEU A 187 -1.84 5.29 -5.66
N ASP A 188 -2.48 5.73 -4.58
CA ASP A 188 -3.83 6.31 -4.61
C ASP A 188 -3.73 7.81 -4.28
N GLU A 189 -3.84 8.65 -5.32
CA GLU A 189 -3.78 10.13 -5.24
C GLU A 189 -2.67 10.70 -4.33
N ALA A 190 -1.48 10.09 -4.36
CA ALA A 190 -0.41 10.34 -3.38
C ALA A 190 0.15 11.78 -3.33
N THR A 191 -0.28 12.71 -4.19
CA THR A 191 0.19 14.10 -4.23
C THR A 191 -0.91 15.17 -4.23
N SER A 192 -2.19 14.81 -4.16
CA SER A 192 -3.30 15.75 -4.42
C SER A 192 -3.52 16.83 -3.35
N ALA A 193 -2.90 16.72 -2.17
CA ALA A 193 -3.11 17.61 -1.02
C ALA A 193 -1.82 18.27 -0.49
N LEU A 194 -0.81 18.46 -1.36
CA LEU A 194 0.51 18.96 -0.96
C LEU A 194 0.81 20.35 -1.51
N ASP A 195 1.60 21.14 -0.78
CA ASP A 195 2.24 22.34 -1.32
C ASP A 195 3.30 21.97 -2.39
N ALA A 196 3.69 22.93 -3.22
CA ALA A 196 4.54 22.68 -4.38
C ALA A 196 5.93 22.10 -4.02
N GLU A 197 6.51 22.49 -2.88
CA GLU A 197 7.81 21.97 -2.45
C GLU A 197 7.66 20.52 -1.97
N SER A 198 6.69 20.27 -1.09
CA SER A 198 6.36 18.93 -0.61
C SER A 198 6.02 17.98 -1.75
N GLU A 199 5.24 18.45 -2.74
CA GLU A 199 4.85 17.66 -3.89
C GLU A 199 6.07 17.23 -4.72
N ARG A 200 7.02 18.14 -4.98
CA ARG A 200 8.25 17.80 -5.70
C ARG A 200 9.03 16.70 -4.98
N LEU A 201 9.23 16.86 -3.67
CA LEU A 201 9.97 15.88 -2.86
C LEU A 201 9.28 14.52 -2.81
N VAL A 202 7.95 14.50 -2.79
CA VAL A 202 7.14 13.27 -2.82
C VAL A 202 7.22 12.60 -4.18
N ARG A 203 7.11 13.34 -5.28
CA ARG A 203 7.26 12.79 -6.65
C ARG A 203 8.63 12.15 -6.86
N ASP A 204 9.70 12.84 -6.46
CA ASP A 204 11.08 12.31 -6.55
C ASP A 204 11.27 10.99 -5.75
N ALA A 205 10.55 10.85 -4.64
CA ALA A 205 10.57 9.66 -3.80
C ALA A 205 9.73 8.52 -4.42
N LEU A 206 8.57 8.84 -5.02
CA LEU A 206 7.75 7.88 -5.76
C LEU A 206 8.48 7.32 -6.98
N ASP A 207 9.16 8.17 -7.76
CA ASP A 207 9.97 7.74 -8.90
C ASP A 207 11.06 6.74 -8.51
N ARG A 208 11.66 6.90 -7.33
CA ARG A 208 12.59 5.93 -6.75
C ARG A 208 11.89 4.64 -6.32
N ALA A 209 10.70 4.74 -5.74
CA ALA A 209 9.93 3.58 -5.27
C ALA A 209 9.38 2.70 -6.40
N MET A 210 9.10 3.29 -7.57
CA MET A 210 8.58 2.56 -8.73
C MET A 210 9.66 1.82 -9.52
N LYS A 211 10.95 2.15 -9.38
CA LYS A 211 12.02 1.53 -10.18
C LYS A 211 12.13 0.02 -9.91
N GLY A 212 12.10 -0.76 -10.99
CA GLY A 212 12.39 -2.20 -10.98
C GLY A 212 11.24 -3.08 -10.50
N ARG A 213 9.99 -2.62 -10.67
CA ARG A 213 8.77 -3.31 -10.23
C ARG A 213 7.73 -3.32 -11.34
#